data_AF-A0A8H4P745-F1
#
_entry.id   AF-A0A8H4P745-F1
#
_cell.length_a   1.000
_cell.length_b   1.000
_cell.length_c   1.000
_cell.angle_alpha   90.00
_cell.angle_beta   90.00
_cell.angle_gamma   90.00
#
_symmetry.space_group_name_H-M   'P 1'
#
loop_
_entity.id
_entity.type
_entity.pdbx_description
1 polymer ?
#
loop_
_entity_poly.entity_id
_entity_poly.type
_entity_poly.pdbx_seq_one_letter_code
_entity_poly.pdbx_strand_id
1 'polypeptide(L)'
;MIQPFPLTSEHLQPKNPQIVGLISSNGIPRSFKRCDQTRPSCLRCTRAHRNCGGYDDETLKTFRQYESRNSNSPPSNTPPTTGRRCTLPKRTPIPGTNTILSDVGPTETSIVTSYEFAMRAFFHDFCIIVTNEKISQGFLPGLEAMAYRLGPRSDLVKACQALSYFSHGRPLNRPHMVERAEKLHQELLGSLATAIEDSTSAASPEARYVAMILGLYEIAAASPSDFRYHQAHAKGLAALLKTGSSLLALLRISSPDSKQAPPQSRRSRPSPRVRGVFSVPALTDGEECLDNLMLDLDVLRTRFLASTTTMNSSPDLQHGILALHQRFSRWDSSRCQGFVPTTVGHVTQLESTSNFAAGCWPGHVDTYFDFYVAGVWNIVRMSQLIIIDMLNELSDSNPDMEMPFDYTPDIDREYFESGKEQEAGQDAVSICV
;
A
#
# COMPACT_ATOMS: atom_id res chain seq x y z
N MET A 1 18.92 10.04 57.29
CA MET A 1 20.04 10.52 58.14
C MET A 1 21.29 9.94 57.52
N ILE A 2 22.21 10.66 56.86
CA ILE A 2 22.73 12.01 57.07
C ILE A 2 23.16 12.59 55.70
N GLN A 3 22.83 13.85 55.48
CA GLN A 3 23.54 14.85 54.67
C GLN A 3 23.61 16.12 55.57
N PRO A 4 24.26 17.27 55.24
CA PRO A 4 25.15 17.64 54.11
C PRO A 4 26.36 18.58 54.48
N PHE A 5 27.06 19.09 53.44
CA PHE A 5 27.78 20.40 53.26
C PHE A 5 29.32 20.49 53.50
N PRO A 6 30.05 21.52 52.95
CA PRO A 6 29.87 22.33 51.70
C PRO A 6 31.18 22.65 50.87
N LEU A 7 30.99 23.14 49.61
CA LEU A 7 31.61 24.26 48.81
C LEU A 7 33.17 24.48 48.82
N THR A 8 33.91 24.81 47.74
CA THR A 8 33.83 25.87 46.68
C THR A 8 34.80 25.54 45.50
N SER A 9 34.42 25.58 44.21
CA SER A 9 34.51 26.67 43.20
C SER A 9 35.88 27.35 42.96
N GLU A 10 36.46 27.18 41.75
CA GLU A 10 37.11 28.28 41.02
C GLU A 10 37.11 28.08 39.48
N HIS A 11 36.94 29.21 38.80
CA HIS A 11 36.66 29.43 37.38
C HIS A 11 37.88 29.26 36.46
N LEU A 12 37.64 28.83 35.21
CA LEU A 12 38.27 29.40 34.00
C LEU A 12 37.49 29.00 32.74
N GLN A 13 36.78 29.96 32.14
CA GLN A 13 36.44 29.99 30.71
C GLN A 13 37.68 30.51 29.95
N PRO A 14 37.88 30.27 28.62
CA PRO A 14 36.91 30.74 27.61
C PRO A 14 36.92 30.07 26.21
N LYS A 15 36.03 30.61 25.35
CA LYS A 15 36.04 30.71 23.87
C LYS A 15 35.31 29.64 23.05
N ASN A 16 34.14 30.08 22.58
CA ASN A 16 33.50 29.69 21.33
C ASN A 16 34.41 30.04 20.13
N PRO A 17 34.44 29.23 19.07
CA PRO A 17 34.01 29.80 17.80
C PRO A 17 33.09 28.87 17.00
N GLN A 18 32.04 29.46 16.43
CA GLN A 18 31.38 28.93 15.25
C GLN A 18 32.38 28.86 14.08
N ILE A 19 32.58 27.68 13.50
CA ILE A 19 32.98 27.53 12.10
C ILE A 19 32.21 26.35 11.50
N VAL A 20 31.39 26.68 10.51
CA VAL A 20 30.78 25.80 9.52
C VAL A 20 31.89 25.05 8.78
N GLY A 21 31.87 23.72 8.85
CA GLY A 21 32.86 22.86 8.19
C GLY A 21 32.18 21.71 7.46
N LEU A 22 31.94 21.91 6.17
CA LEU A 22 31.70 20.86 5.18
C LEU A 22 32.73 19.73 5.37
N ILE A 23 32.31 18.56 5.84
CA ILE A 23 33.14 17.36 5.70
C ILE A 23 32.93 16.85 4.29
N SER A 24 33.69 17.48 3.39
CA SER A 24 34.05 16.91 2.10
C SER A 24 34.78 15.59 2.36
N SER A 25 34.26 14.56 1.69
CA SER A 25 34.81 13.23 1.58
C SER A 25 36.25 13.25 1.05
N ASN A 26 37.23 13.25 1.95
CA ASN A 26 38.59 12.80 1.65
C ASN A 26 39.05 11.87 2.76
N GLY A 27 38.43 10.70 2.79
CA GLY A 27 38.91 9.55 3.54
C GLY A 27 39.87 8.74 2.69
N ILE A 28 41.11 8.64 3.15
CA ILE A 28 42.16 7.71 2.73
C ILE A 28 41.56 6.36 2.28
N PRO A 29 41.96 5.79 1.13
CA PRO A 29 41.44 4.51 0.68
C PRO A 29 41.96 3.41 1.62
N ARG A 30 41.17 3.07 2.64
CA ARG A 30 41.31 1.77 3.30
C ARG A 30 41.12 0.74 2.20
N SER A 31 42.11 -0.12 1.98
CA SER A 31 41.98 -1.23 1.05
C SER A 31 40.84 -2.13 1.53
N PHE A 32 39.64 -1.91 1.00
CA PHE A 32 38.53 -2.83 1.15
C PHE A 32 38.91 -4.06 0.33
N LYS A 33 39.67 -4.99 0.95
CA LYS A 33 39.79 -6.36 0.44
C LYS A 33 38.37 -6.85 0.13
N ARG A 34 38.16 -7.25 -1.12
CA ARG A 34 36.85 -7.66 -1.66
C ARG A 34 36.19 -8.67 -0.71
N CYS A 35 34.89 -8.50 -0.50
CA CYS A 35 34.08 -9.46 0.26
C CYS A 35 34.12 -10.82 -0.45
N ASP A 36 34.32 -11.90 0.30
CA ASP A 36 34.49 -13.27 -0.21
C ASP A 36 33.17 -13.98 -0.56
N GLN A 37 32.04 -13.31 -0.33
CA GLN A 37 30.69 -13.73 -0.74
C GLN A 37 30.21 -15.10 -0.21
N THR A 38 30.89 -15.71 0.77
CA THR A 38 30.47 -16.98 1.36
C THR A 38 29.11 -16.87 2.06
N ARG A 39 28.21 -17.82 1.82
CA ARG A 39 26.90 -17.87 2.47
C ARG A 39 26.97 -18.76 3.72
N PRO A 40 26.22 -18.47 4.80
CA PRO A 40 25.28 -17.36 5.00
C PRO A 40 25.93 -16.03 5.44
N SER A 41 27.22 -16.05 5.82
CA SER A 41 28.00 -14.88 6.23
C SER A 41 29.40 -14.93 5.61
N CYS A 42 29.92 -13.78 5.18
CA CYS A 42 31.29 -13.71 4.63
C CYS A 42 32.30 -14.12 5.70
N LEU A 43 33.41 -14.76 5.33
CA LEU A 43 34.43 -15.22 6.29
C LEU A 43 34.98 -14.07 7.13
N ARG A 44 34.94 -12.85 6.61
CA ARG A 44 35.37 -11.64 7.33
C ARG A 44 34.41 -11.27 8.46
N CYS A 45 33.10 -11.29 8.21
CA CYS A 45 32.07 -11.09 9.24
C CYS A 45 32.14 -12.20 10.29
N THR A 46 32.30 -13.46 9.85
CA THR A 46 32.46 -14.61 10.74
C THR A 46 33.68 -14.46 11.65
N ARG A 47 34.86 -14.13 11.09
CA ARG A 47 36.09 -13.92 11.87
C ARG A 47 36.05 -12.70 12.78
N ALA A 48 35.32 -11.67 12.38
CA ALA A 48 35.14 -10.47 13.19
C ALA A 48 34.08 -10.64 14.29
N HIS A 49 33.43 -11.81 14.37
CA HIS A 49 32.25 -12.04 15.20
C HIS A 49 31.16 -10.97 15.00
N ARG A 50 30.95 -10.56 13.74
CA ARG A 50 29.96 -9.56 13.35
C ARG A 50 28.92 -10.17 12.43
N ASN A 51 27.71 -9.63 12.46
CA ASN A 51 26.64 -10.07 11.58
C ASN A 51 26.88 -9.56 10.17
N CYS A 52 26.84 -10.46 9.19
CA CYS A 52 26.96 -10.05 7.81
C CYS A 52 25.71 -9.27 7.41
N GLY A 53 25.91 -8.00 7.00
CA GLY A 53 24.87 -7.20 6.34
C GLY A 53 24.38 -7.85 5.04
N GLY A 54 25.12 -8.86 4.56
CA GLY A 54 24.89 -9.72 3.42
C GLY A 54 25.20 -9.04 2.10
N TYR A 55 24.61 -9.54 1.02
CA TYR A 55 25.06 -9.31 -0.34
C TYR A 55 23.96 -8.67 -1.16
N ASP A 56 24.28 -7.59 -1.89
CA ASP A 56 23.40 -7.04 -2.89
C ASP A 56 22.99 -8.14 -3.87
N ASP A 57 21.69 -8.28 -4.09
CA ASP A 57 21.16 -9.15 -5.11
C ASP A 57 21.10 -8.35 -6.42
N GLU A 58 21.98 -8.69 -7.37
CA GLU A 58 22.01 -8.05 -8.69
C GLU A 58 20.65 -8.20 -9.41
N THR A 59 19.84 -9.21 -9.08
CA THR A 59 18.50 -9.40 -9.65
C THR A 59 17.47 -8.37 -9.17
N LEU A 60 17.69 -7.74 -8.01
CA LEU A 60 16.83 -6.68 -7.49
C LEU A 60 17.16 -5.29 -8.09
N LYS A 61 18.26 -5.18 -8.85
CA LYS A 61 18.64 -3.95 -9.56
C LYS A 61 17.85 -3.73 -10.85
N THR A 62 17.13 -4.74 -11.32
CA THR A 62 16.39 -4.72 -12.59
C THR A 62 15.11 -3.87 -12.54
N PHE A 63 14.63 -3.51 -11.34
CA PHE A 63 13.50 -2.59 -11.17
C PHE A 63 13.95 -1.33 -10.45
N ARG A 64 14.46 -0.37 -11.22
CA ARG A 64 14.64 1.00 -10.75
C ARG A 64 13.30 1.72 -10.85
N GLN A 65 12.81 2.22 -9.73
CA GLN A 65 11.72 3.18 -9.73
C GLN A 65 12.23 4.44 -10.43
N TYR A 66 11.58 4.83 -11.54
CA TYR A 66 11.92 6.05 -12.26
C TYR A 66 11.49 7.26 -11.42
N GLU A 67 12.45 7.90 -10.76
CA GLU A 67 12.26 9.27 -10.30
C GLU A 67 12.25 10.16 -11.54
N SER A 68 11.07 10.67 -11.91
CA SER A 68 10.92 11.64 -12.99
C SER A 68 11.84 12.83 -12.76
N ARG A 69 12.93 12.88 -13.52
CA ARG A 69 13.92 13.96 -13.52
C ARG A 69 13.44 15.19 -14.30
N ASN A 70 12.14 15.48 -14.26
CA ASN A 70 11.58 16.73 -14.78
C ASN A 70 11.64 17.79 -13.68
N SER A 71 12.81 18.39 -13.52
CA SER A 71 13.15 19.46 -12.58
C SER A 71 12.53 20.83 -12.91
N ASN A 72 11.29 20.87 -13.40
CA ASN A 72 10.55 22.11 -13.70
C ASN A 72 9.18 22.19 -13.01
N SER A 73 8.81 21.25 -12.13
CA SER A 73 7.62 21.40 -11.30
C SER A 73 7.87 22.44 -10.20
N PRO A 74 6.94 23.38 -9.94
CA PRO A 74 7.06 24.28 -8.80
C PRO A 74 7.24 23.47 -7.51
N PRO A 75 8.03 23.95 -6.54
CA PRO A 75 8.29 23.21 -5.31
C PRO A 75 6.96 22.88 -4.64
N SER A 76 6.69 21.58 -4.46
CA SER A 76 5.57 21.17 -3.64
C SER A 76 5.82 21.67 -2.21
N ASN A 77 4.77 22.16 -1.56
CA ASN A 77 4.83 22.58 -0.16
C ASN A 77 4.93 21.38 0.81
N THR A 78 4.94 20.15 0.30
CA THR A 78 5.11 18.94 1.09
C THR A 78 6.60 18.67 1.35
N PRO A 79 7.00 18.43 2.62
CA PRO A 79 8.37 18.05 2.93
C PRO A 79 8.74 16.75 2.21
N PRO A 80 9.99 16.60 1.74
CA PRO A 80 10.41 15.40 1.02
C PRO A 80 10.30 14.17 1.92
N THR A 81 9.70 13.10 1.39
CA THR A 81 9.54 11.83 2.12
C THR A 81 10.89 11.23 2.52
N THR A 82 10.92 10.66 3.71
CA THR A 82 12.07 9.90 4.23
C THR A 82 12.02 8.42 3.85
N GLY A 83 10.98 8.00 3.12
CA GLY A 83 10.79 6.63 2.69
C GLY A 83 12.00 6.08 1.95
N ARG A 84 12.55 4.95 2.39
CA ARG A 84 13.70 4.29 1.76
C ARG A 84 13.52 2.77 1.77
N ARG A 85 13.81 2.13 0.64
CA ARG A 85 13.77 0.68 0.50
C ARG A 85 14.73 -0.01 1.47
N CYS A 86 14.27 -1.10 2.07
CA CYS A 86 15.14 -2.01 2.82
C CYS A 86 16.03 -2.80 1.84
N THR A 87 17.36 -2.66 1.96
CA THR A 87 18.35 -3.37 1.13
C THR A 87 18.91 -4.62 1.80
N LEU A 88 18.29 -5.07 2.90
CA LEU A 88 18.77 -6.26 3.60
C LEU A 88 18.57 -7.51 2.73
N PRO A 89 19.57 -8.39 2.63
CA PRO A 89 19.50 -9.59 1.84
C PRO A 89 18.87 -10.73 2.60
N LYS A 90 18.19 -11.59 1.83
CA LYS A 90 17.56 -12.81 2.32
C LYS A 90 18.60 -13.78 2.88
N ARG A 91 18.36 -14.28 4.10
CA ARG A 91 19.20 -15.34 4.68
C ARG A 91 18.85 -16.68 4.04
N THR A 92 19.88 -17.44 3.71
CA THR A 92 19.74 -18.82 3.26
C THR A 92 20.09 -19.79 4.39
N PRO A 93 19.48 -20.98 4.43
CA PRO A 93 19.92 -22.06 5.31
C PRO A 93 21.41 -22.38 5.14
N ILE A 94 22.02 -22.97 6.16
CA ILE A 94 23.41 -23.43 6.05
C ILE A 94 23.48 -24.54 4.99
N PRO A 95 24.46 -24.53 4.06
CA PRO A 95 24.59 -25.59 3.07
C PRO A 95 24.66 -26.97 3.74
N GLY A 96 23.81 -27.89 3.28
CA GLY A 96 23.72 -29.25 3.85
C GLY A 96 22.87 -29.36 5.11
N THR A 97 22.26 -28.29 5.61
CA THR A 97 21.26 -28.34 6.68
C THR A 97 19.99 -27.57 6.28
N ASN A 98 18.83 -28.00 6.80
CA ASN A 98 17.58 -27.24 6.66
C ASN A 98 17.41 -26.19 7.77
N THR A 99 18.50 -25.80 8.44
CA THR A 99 18.45 -24.98 9.64
C THR A 99 18.91 -23.56 9.36
N ILE A 100 18.09 -22.59 9.72
CA ILE A 100 18.43 -21.16 9.72
C ILE A 100 18.84 -20.81 11.15
N LEU A 101 20.07 -20.33 11.35
CA LEU A 101 20.52 -19.88 12.67
C LEU A 101 19.71 -18.66 13.11
N SER A 102 19.32 -18.62 14.40
CA SER A 102 18.75 -17.40 15.00
C SER A 102 19.67 -16.21 14.70
N ASP A 103 19.10 -15.10 14.21
CA ASP A 103 19.84 -13.85 14.12
C ASP A 103 19.71 -13.04 15.40
N VAL A 104 20.77 -12.31 15.67
CA VAL A 104 20.73 -11.14 16.54
C VAL A 104 20.80 -9.92 15.62
N GLY A 105 20.19 -8.80 16.00
CA GLY A 105 20.37 -7.54 15.26
C GLY A 105 21.86 -7.17 15.18
N PRO A 106 22.30 -6.39 14.19
CA PRO A 106 23.69 -5.93 14.10
C PRO A 106 24.07 -5.19 15.39
N THR A 107 25.16 -5.58 16.05
CA THR A 107 25.58 -4.98 17.33
C THR A 107 25.91 -3.49 17.17
N GLU A 108 26.35 -3.09 15.97
CA GLU A 108 26.65 -1.69 15.64
C GLU A 108 25.40 -0.81 15.47
N THR A 109 24.23 -1.42 15.26
CA THR A 109 22.98 -0.67 15.04
C THR A 109 22.21 -0.58 16.35
N SER A 110 22.11 0.64 16.89
CA SER A 110 21.26 0.89 18.06
C SER A 110 19.80 0.53 17.77
N ILE A 111 19.05 0.17 18.80
CA ILE A 111 17.61 -0.15 18.65
C ILE A 111 16.82 1.04 18.10
N VAL A 112 17.19 2.27 18.49
CA VAL A 112 16.56 3.51 18.01
C VAL A 112 16.77 3.66 16.51
N THR A 113 18.00 3.48 16.03
CA THR A 113 18.32 3.52 14.60
C THR A 113 17.62 2.41 13.83
N SER A 114 17.49 1.22 14.42
CA SER A 114 16.72 0.12 13.81
C SER A 114 15.24 0.49 13.63
N TYR A 115 14.63 1.15 14.61
CA TYR A 115 13.26 1.65 14.52
C TYR A 115 13.10 2.74 13.45
N GLU A 116 14.07 3.64 13.32
CA GLU A 116 14.08 4.64 12.25
C GLU A 116 14.12 4.00 10.86
N PHE A 117 14.94 2.95 10.67
CA PHE A 117 14.98 2.23 9.39
C PHE A 117 13.66 1.54 9.08
N ALA A 118 13.02 0.91 10.07
CA ALA A 118 11.70 0.31 9.90
C ALA A 118 10.65 1.37 9.50
N MET A 119 10.69 2.57 10.08
CA MET A 119 9.80 3.67 9.68
C MET A 119 10.02 4.11 8.24
N ARG A 120 11.27 4.29 7.81
CA ARG A 120 11.58 4.65 6.42
C ARG A 120 11.15 3.57 5.44
N ALA A 121 11.33 2.30 5.80
CA ALA A 121 10.88 1.20 4.98
C ALA A 121 9.34 1.13 4.91
N PHE A 122 8.65 1.37 6.02
CA PHE A 122 7.19 1.50 6.03
C PHE A 122 6.69 2.59 5.05
N PHE A 123 7.24 3.80 5.11
CA PHE A 123 6.79 4.88 4.23
C PHE A 123 7.06 4.58 2.75
N HIS A 124 8.16 3.90 2.45
CA HIS A 124 8.46 3.46 1.09
C HIS A 124 7.44 2.44 0.56
N ASP A 125 7.12 1.43 1.37
CA ASP A 125 6.32 0.29 0.92
C ASP A 125 4.80 0.53 0.99
N PHE A 126 4.34 1.34 1.95
CA PHE A 126 2.91 1.50 2.23
C PHE A 126 2.35 2.90 1.92
N CYS A 127 3.19 3.94 1.83
CA CYS A 127 2.70 5.32 1.69
C CYS A 127 2.92 5.94 0.29
N ILE A 128 3.21 5.13 -0.75
CA ILE A 128 3.53 5.50 -2.16
C ILE A 128 4.00 6.95 -2.33
N ILE A 129 5.28 7.12 -2.70
CA ILE A 129 5.84 8.45 -2.97
C ILE A 129 5.10 9.11 -4.14
N VAL A 130 4.28 10.11 -3.83
CA VAL A 130 3.51 10.86 -4.84
C VAL A 130 4.43 11.84 -5.55
N THR A 131 4.61 11.64 -6.86
CA THR A 131 5.38 12.56 -7.71
C THR A 131 4.52 13.64 -8.37
N ASN A 132 3.20 13.45 -8.44
CA ASN A 132 2.23 14.44 -8.92
C ASN A 132 0.90 14.37 -8.15
N GLU A 133 0.76 15.28 -7.18
CA GLU A 133 -0.40 15.37 -6.28
C GLU A 133 -1.72 15.70 -7.00
N LYS A 134 -1.68 16.14 -8.27
CA LYS A 134 -2.90 16.41 -9.04
C LYS A 134 -3.59 15.14 -9.55
N ILE A 135 -2.81 14.10 -9.85
CA ILE A 135 -3.33 12.87 -10.45
C ILE A 135 -3.28 11.68 -9.49
N SER A 136 -2.38 11.71 -8.52
CA SER A 136 -2.24 10.67 -7.49
C SER A 136 -2.31 11.29 -6.11
N GLN A 137 -3.02 10.61 -5.20
CA GLN A 137 -3.00 10.94 -3.76
C GLN A 137 -2.14 9.95 -2.96
N GLY A 138 -1.61 8.90 -3.59
CA GLY A 138 -0.90 7.82 -2.92
C GLY A 138 -1.81 7.01 -1.98
N PHE A 139 -1.19 6.14 -1.18
CA PHE A 139 -1.87 5.46 -0.07
C PHE A 139 -1.50 6.10 1.25
N LEU A 140 -2.43 6.11 2.19
CA LEU A 140 -2.24 6.67 3.53
C LEU A 140 -1.73 8.14 3.51
N PRO A 141 -2.38 9.04 2.75
CA PRO A 141 -1.90 10.41 2.60
C PRO A 141 -1.82 11.12 3.95
N GLY A 142 -0.70 11.82 4.19
CA GLY A 142 -0.46 12.57 5.43
C GLY A 142 -0.06 11.72 6.65
N LEU A 143 0.02 10.40 6.52
CA LEU A 143 0.43 9.51 7.61
C LEU A 143 1.87 9.80 8.08
N GLU A 144 2.80 10.05 7.14
CA GLU A 144 4.19 10.40 7.46
C GLU A 144 4.26 11.70 8.29
N ALA A 145 3.52 12.73 7.88
CA ALA A 145 3.44 13.98 8.63
C ALA A 145 2.80 13.79 10.03
N MET A 146 1.79 12.91 10.14
CA MET A 146 1.18 12.57 11.42
C MET A 146 2.16 11.83 12.34
N ALA A 147 2.88 10.84 11.82
CA ALA A 147 3.88 10.08 12.55
C ALA A 147 4.99 10.98 13.11
N TYR A 148 5.49 11.94 12.32
CA TYR A 148 6.47 12.92 12.80
C TYR A 148 5.92 13.84 13.89
N ARG A 149 4.67 14.30 13.75
CA ARG A 149 4.03 15.17 14.74
C ARG A 149 3.80 14.46 16.07
N LEU A 150 3.37 13.19 16.05
CA LEU A 150 3.11 12.40 17.26
C LEU A 150 4.40 11.89 17.91
N GLY A 151 5.46 11.69 17.11
CA GLY A 151 6.78 11.32 17.58
C GLY A 151 6.96 9.82 17.84
N PRO A 152 8.20 9.39 18.15
CA PRO A 152 8.61 7.99 18.09
C PRO A 152 7.98 7.06 19.16
N ARG A 153 7.31 7.64 20.15
CA ARG A 153 6.66 6.89 21.25
C ARG A 153 5.17 6.62 20.99
N SER A 154 4.60 7.23 19.95
CA SER A 154 3.17 7.09 19.67
C SER A 154 2.84 5.69 19.17
N ASP A 155 1.61 5.26 19.41
CA ASP A 155 1.17 3.94 18.97
C ASP A 155 1.07 3.86 17.46
N LEU A 156 0.77 4.98 16.79
CA LEU A 156 0.90 5.05 15.33
C LEU A 156 2.29 4.66 14.84
N VAL A 157 3.35 5.23 15.42
CA VAL A 157 4.72 4.96 14.99
C VAL A 157 5.10 3.50 15.27
N LYS A 158 4.72 2.96 16.43
CA LYS A 158 4.92 1.54 16.74
C LYS A 158 4.18 0.63 15.75
N ALA A 159 2.97 0.99 15.33
CA ALA A 159 2.20 0.21 14.35
C ALA A 159 2.89 0.16 12.99
N CYS A 160 3.37 1.30 12.49
CA CYS A 160 4.18 1.37 11.27
C CYS A 160 5.44 0.50 11.37
N GLN A 161 6.14 0.55 12.51
CA GLN A 161 7.33 -0.28 12.75
C GLN A 161 7.00 -1.76 12.79
N ALA A 162 5.93 -2.17 13.48
CA ALA A 162 5.51 -3.56 13.58
C ALA A 162 5.25 -4.16 12.20
N LEU A 163 4.45 -3.47 11.37
CA LEU A 163 4.15 -3.92 10.02
C LEU A 163 5.41 -3.97 9.13
N SER A 164 6.30 -2.97 9.20
CA SER A 164 7.55 -3.01 8.44
C SER A 164 8.47 -4.16 8.87
N TYR A 165 8.65 -4.37 10.17
CA TYR A 165 9.46 -5.50 10.67
C TYR A 165 8.90 -6.84 10.22
N PHE A 166 7.58 -7.01 10.25
CA PHE A 166 6.95 -8.26 9.85
C PHE A 166 7.08 -8.50 8.33
N SER A 167 6.68 -7.50 7.53
CA SER A 167 6.67 -7.57 6.06
C SER A 167 8.07 -7.76 5.45
N HIS A 168 9.13 -7.31 6.11
CA HIS A 168 10.50 -7.61 5.72
C HIS A 168 11.08 -8.85 6.40
N GLY A 169 10.76 -9.07 7.67
CA GLY A 169 11.37 -10.13 8.49
C GLY A 169 11.12 -11.52 7.91
N ARG A 170 9.87 -11.79 7.49
CA ARG A 170 9.47 -13.10 6.97
C ARG A 170 10.09 -13.39 5.58
N PRO A 171 9.97 -12.53 4.55
CA PRO A 171 10.59 -12.80 3.25
C PRO A 171 12.12 -12.88 3.28
N LEU A 172 12.75 -12.13 4.19
CA LEU A 172 14.21 -12.10 4.34
C LEU A 172 14.77 -13.21 5.24
N ASN A 173 13.92 -14.08 5.80
CA ASN A 173 14.29 -15.12 6.76
C ASN A 173 15.05 -14.54 7.98
N ARG A 174 14.47 -13.51 8.62
CA ARG A 174 15.04 -12.79 9.77
C ARG A 174 14.15 -12.95 11.02
N PRO A 175 14.26 -14.05 11.77
CA PRO A 175 13.43 -14.31 12.96
C PRO A 175 13.40 -13.17 13.98
N HIS A 176 14.52 -12.48 14.22
CA HIS A 176 14.56 -11.38 15.20
C HIS A 176 13.65 -10.20 14.82
N MET A 177 13.45 -9.95 13.52
CA MET A 177 12.55 -8.90 13.05
C MET A 177 11.10 -9.32 13.29
N VAL A 178 10.78 -10.58 13.00
CA VAL A 178 9.45 -11.14 13.23
C VAL A 178 9.10 -11.10 14.72
N GLU A 179 10.01 -11.55 15.60
CA GLU A 179 9.81 -11.51 17.05
C GLU A 179 9.60 -10.07 17.55
N ARG A 180 10.34 -9.10 17.01
CA ARG A 180 10.17 -7.69 17.35
C ARG A 180 8.83 -7.14 16.88
N ALA A 181 8.40 -7.52 15.67
CA ALA A 181 7.11 -7.15 15.12
C ALA A 181 5.97 -7.67 16.00
N GLU A 182 6.05 -8.92 16.44
CA GLU A 182 5.07 -9.56 17.32
C GLU A 182 5.00 -8.87 18.69
N LYS A 183 6.14 -8.51 19.29
CA LYS A 183 6.17 -7.76 20.56
C LYS A 183 5.46 -6.41 20.44
N LEU A 184 5.76 -5.63 19.40
CA LEU A 184 5.10 -4.36 19.15
C LEU A 184 3.61 -4.56 18.90
N HIS A 185 3.24 -5.57 18.12
CA HIS A 185 1.85 -5.91 17.82
C HIS A 185 1.05 -6.23 19.10
N GLN A 186 1.59 -7.05 20.00
CA GLN A 186 0.95 -7.37 21.28
C GLN A 186 0.76 -6.14 22.17
N GLU A 187 1.77 -5.26 22.23
CA GLU A 187 1.66 -3.98 22.95
C GLU A 187 0.54 -3.11 22.39
N LEU A 188 0.47 -3.01 21.06
CA LEU A 188 -0.55 -2.22 20.35
C LEU A 188 -1.96 -2.75 20.53
N LEU A 189 -2.14 -4.07 20.59
CA LEU A 189 -3.44 -4.67 20.90
C LEU A 189 -3.93 -4.25 22.29
N GLY A 190 -3.03 -4.21 23.28
CA GLY A 190 -3.33 -3.71 24.62
C GLY A 190 -3.71 -2.22 24.60
N SER A 191 -2.88 -1.37 23.99
CA SER A 191 -3.16 0.06 23.88
C SER A 191 -4.47 0.36 23.16
N LEU A 192 -4.74 -0.34 22.04
CA LEU A 192 -5.96 -0.15 21.27
C LEU A 192 -7.19 -0.61 22.05
N ALA A 193 -7.11 -1.73 22.78
CA ALA A 193 -8.21 -2.17 23.65
C ALA A 193 -8.57 -1.11 24.69
N THR A 194 -7.57 -0.54 25.38
CA THR A 194 -7.78 0.58 26.32
C THR A 194 -8.35 1.82 25.63
N ALA A 195 -7.90 2.13 24.41
CA ALA A 195 -8.44 3.25 23.65
C ALA A 195 -9.89 3.04 23.23
N ILE A 196 -10.32 1.79 22.96
CA ILE A 196 -11.69 1.45 22.58
C ILE A 196 -12.66 1.56 23.75
N GLU A 197 -12.21 1.29 24.98
CA GLU A 197 -13.01 1.44 26.20
C GLU A 197 -13.44 2.91 26.42
N ASP A 198 -12.62 3.87 25.99
CA ASP A 198 -12.95 5.30 25.98
C ASP A 198 -13.48 5.75 24.61
N SER A 199 -14.77 6.08 24.55
CA SER A 199 -15.43 6.55 23.33
C SER A 199 -14.78 7.79 22.68
N THR A 200 -14.08 8.62 23.44
CA THR A 200 -13.39 9.80 22.89
C THR A 200 -12.04 9.44 22.27
N SER A 201 -11.27 8.58 22.93
CA SER A 201 -9.99 8.06 22.43
C SER A 201 -10.17 7.16 21.20
N ALA A 202 -11.18 6.29 21.22
CA ALA A 202 -11.56 5.41 20.10
C ALA A 202 -11.84 6.17 18.80
N ALA A 203 -12.36 7.40 18.91
CA ALA A 203 -12.70 8.24 17.78
C ALA A 203 -11.50 9.03 17.23
N SER A 204 -10.34 8.99 17.89
CA SER A 204 -9.16 9.75 17.49
C SER A 204 -8.63 9.30 16.11
N PRO A 205 -8.09 10.23 15.29
CA PRO A 205 -7.46 9.85 14.02
C PRO A 205 -6.31 8.85 14.20
N GLU A 206 -5.54 8.96 15.29
CA GLU A 206 -4.47 8.02 15.61
C GLU A 206 -5.02 6.61 15.83
N ALA A 207 -6.03 6.42 16.68
CA ALA A 207 -6.60 5.10 16.95
C ALA A 207 -7.14 4.42 15.68
N ARG A 208 -7.74 5.20 14.77
CA ARG A 208 -8.23 4.68 13.48
C ARG A 208 -7.09 4.20 12.58
N TYR A 209 -6.00 4.97 12.48
CA TYR A 209 -4.83 4.56 11.70
C TYR A 209 -4.12 3.36 12.34
N VAL A 210 -3.99 3.33 13.68
CA VAL A 210 -3.44 2.18 14.41
C VAL A 210 -4.25 0.93 14.10
N ALA A 211 -5.58 0.98 14.24
CA ALA A 211 -6.45 -0.14 13.92
C ALA A 211 -6.31 -0.58 12.45
N MET A 212 -6.32 0.36 11.49
CA MET A 212 -6.12 0.03 10.07
C MET A 212 -4.76 -0.64 9.79
N ILE A 213 -3.67 -0.15 10.39
CA ILE A 213 -2.33 -0.72 10.21
C ILE A 213 -2.22 -2.10 10.87
N LEU A 214 -2.91 -2.34 11.99
CA LEU A 214 -3.00 -3.67 12.58
C LEU A 214 -3.75 -4.65 11.66
N GLY A 215 -4.78 -4.20 10.94
CA GLY A 215 -5.43 -5.00 9.90
C GLY A 215 -4.46 -5.37 8.77
N LEU A 216 -3.63 -4.43 8.32
CA LEU A 216 -2.57 -4.70 7.34
C LEU A 216 -1.51 -5.68 7.87
N TYR A 217 -1.16 -5.58 9.16
CA TYR A 217 -0.30 -6.54 9.85
C TYR A 217 -0.88 -7.95 9.80
N GLU A 218 -2.17 -8.12 10.10
CA GLU A 218 -2.83 -9.42 10.05
C GLU A 218 -2.86 -10.01 8.64
N ILE A 219 -3.06 -9.18 7.61
CA ILE A 219 -2.98 -9.61 6.22
C ILE A 219 -1.56 -10.10 5.89
N ALA A 220 -0.53 -9.35 6.28
CA ALA A 220 0.86 -9.75 6.08
C ALA A 220 1.22 -11.03 6.86
N ALA A 221 0.66 -11.18 8.07
CA ALA A 221 0.88 -12.30 8.96
C ALA A 221 0.06 -13.54 8.62
N ALA A 222 -0.94 -13.43 7.76
CA ALA A 222 -1.81 -14.53 7.39
C ALA A 222 -0.99 -15.75 6.89
N SER A 223 -1.43 -16.92 7.34
CA SER A 223 -1.02 -18.20 6.78
C SER A 223 -1.92 -18.55 5.59
N PRO A 224 -1.43 -19.31 4.58
CA PRO A 224 -2.28 -19.84 3.52
C PRO A 224 -3.49 -20.67 4.00
N SER A 225 -3.48 -21.12 5.25
CA SER A 225 -4.60 -21.83 5.89
C SER A 225 -5.69 -20.92 6.46
N ASP A 226 -5.40 -19.63 6.67
CA ASP A 226 -6.11 -18.78 7.63
C ASP A 226 -6.46 -17.39 7.08
N PHE A 227 -7.02 -17.35 5.88
CA PHE A 227 -7.44 -16.11 5.23
C PHE A 227 -8.65 -15.42 5.88
N ARG A 228 -9.24 -15.93 6.98
CA ARG A 228 -10.50 -15.37 7.51
C ARG A 228 -10.33 -14.33 8.61
N TYR A 229 -9.15 -14.23 9.23
CA TYR A 229 -8.94 -13.33 10.37
C TYR A 229 -9.04 -11.84 10.01
N HIS A 230 -8.50 -11.44 8.86
CA HIS A 230 -8.59 -10.05 8.40
C HIS A 230 -10.04 -9.59 8.13
N GLN A 231 -10.96 -10.52 7.80
CA GLN A 231 -12.37 -10.19 7.60
C GLN A 231 -13.04 -9.81 8.93
N ALA A 232 -12.71 -10.51 10.02
CA ALA A 232 -13.21 -10.18 11.36
C ALA A 232 -12.66 -8.83 11.83
N HIS A 233 -11.36 -8.58 11.61
CA HIS A 233 -10.75 -7.29 11.91
C HIS A 233 -11.42 -6.16 11.16
N ALA A 234 -11.62 -6.30 9.84
CA ALA A 234 -12.21 -5.25 9.03
C ALA A 234 -13.66 -4.96 9.43
N LYS A 235 -14.43 -5.98 9.88
CA LYS A 235 -15.75 -5.78 10.52
C LYS A 235 -15.65 -5.02 11.85
N GLY A 236 -14.69 -5.37 12.69
CA GLY A 236 -14.41 -4.67 13.95
C GLY A 236 -14.05 -3.19 13.74
N LEU A 237 -13.20 -2.92 12.75
CA LEU A 237 -12.84 -1.56 12.34
C LEU A 237 -14.05 -0.79 11.81
N ALA A 238 -14.90 -1.42 10.98
CA ALA A 238 -16.12 -0.78 10.47
C ALA A 238 -17.09 -0.42 11.61
N ALA A 239 -17.21 -1.28 12.64
CA ALA A 239 -17.97 -1.02 13.85
C ALA A 239 -17.37 0.11 14.69
N LEU A 240 -16.05 0.13 14.90
CA LEU A 240 -15.32 1.21 15.58
C LEU A 240 -15.58 2.57 14.94
N LEU A 241 -15.62 2.59 13.61
CA LEU A 241 -15.86 3.79 12.81
C LEU A 241 -17.35 4.13 12.65
N LYS A 242 -18.25 3.28 13.14
CA LYS A 242 -19.71 3.40 12.97
C LYS A 242 -20.12 3.52 11.50
N THR A 243 -19.42 2.82 10.62
CA THR A 243 -19.59 2.89 9.15
C THR A 243 -20.50 1.80 8.58
N GLY A 244 -20.93 0.84 9.40
CA GLY A 244 -21.79 -0.28 9.03
C GLY A 244 -21.05 -1.62 9.04
N SER A 245 -21.64 -2.66 8.43
CA SER A 245 -21.08 -4.02 8.36
C SER A 245 -20.29 -4.31 7.08
N SER A 246 -20.37 -3.43 6.09
CA SER A 246 -19.66 -3.54 4.82
C SER A 246 -18.18 -3.16 4.96
N LEU A 247 -17.28 -3.98 4.41
CA LEU A 247 -15.84 -3.68 4.40
C LEU A 247 -15.51 -2.48 3.51
N LEU A 248 -16.28 -2.27 2.44
CA LEU A 248 -16.13 -1.11 1.56
C LEU A 248 -16.64 0.19 2.21
N ALA A 249 -17.37 0.09 3.33
CA ALA A 249 -17.69 1.27 4.14
C ALA A 249 -16.45 1.94 4.74
N LEU A 250 -15.32 1.23 4.85
CA LEU A 250 -14.02 1.77 5.27
C LEU A 250 -13.47 2.81 4.27
N LEU A 251 -13.94 2.83 3.01
CA LEU A 251 -13.59 3.90 2.06
C LEU A 251 -14.02 5.30 2.54
N ARG A 252 -14.94 5.37 3.49
CA ARG A 252 -15.39 6.61 4.12
C ARG A 252 -14.39 7.18 5.13
N ILE A 253 -13.36 6.43 5.54
CA ILE A 253 -12.35 6.86 6.53
C ILE A 253 -11.53 8.03 5.99
N SER A 254 -11.20 8.00 4.71
CA SER A 254 -10.28 8.96 4.08
C SER A 254 -10.98 10.21 3.55
N SER A 255 -12.29 10.36 3.77
CA SER A 255 -13.01 11.56 3.37
C SER A 255 -12.73 12.71 4.35
N PRO A 256 -12.04 13.79 3.92
CA PRO A 256 -11.81 14.97 4.75
C PRO A 256 -13.12 15.70 5.12
N ASP A 257 -14.23 15.40 4.42
CA ASP A 257 -15.55 15.99 4.62
C ASP A 257 -16.37 15.34 5.75
N SER A 258 -15.79 14.44 6.55
CA SER A 258 -16.40 13.97 7.80
C SER A 258 -16.39 15.04 8.92
N LYS A 259 -16.51 16.33 8.59
CA LYS A 259 -17.01 17.32 9.54
C LYS A 259 -18.50 17.06 9.67
N GLN A 260 -18.91 16.44 10.79
CA GLN A 260 -20.31 16.22 11.13
C GLN A 260 -21.10 17.53 11.01
N ALA A 261 -21.82 17.70 9.90
CA ALA A 261 -22.83 18.74 9.80
C ALA A 261 -23.98 18.38 10.77
N PRO A 262 -24.52 19.34 11.54
CA PRO A 262 -25.55 19.07 12.52
C PRO A 262 -26.82 18.48 11.87
N PRO A 263 -27.57 17.63 12.59
CA PRO A 263 -28.62 16.76 12.02
C PRO A 263 -29.87 17.48 11.48
N GLN A 264 -29.92 18.81 11.48
CA GLN A 264 -31.15 19.56 11.20
C GLN A 264 -31.33 20.05 9.76
N SER A 265 -30.38 19.86 8.83
CA SER A 265 -30.55 20.30 7.43
C SER A 265 -30.84 19.17 6.42
N ARG A 266 -31.35 18.02 6.87
CA ARG A 266 -31.69 16.86 6.01
C ARG A 266 -33.06 16.95 5.33
N ARG A 267 -33.34 18.05 4.64
CA ARG A 267 -34.43 18.07 3.66
C ARG A 267 -33.85 18.54 2.31
N SER A 268 -33.97 17.66 1.32
CA SER A 268 -33.64 17.85 -0.10
C SER A 268 -32.19 18.19 -0.51
N ARG A 269 -31.20 17.46 0.00
CA ARG A 269 -29.87 17.38 -0.66
C ARG A 269 -29.52 15.91 -0.93
N PRO A 270 -29.05 15.56 -2.14
CA PRO A 270 -28.50 14.22 -2.40
C PRO A 270 -27.40 13.94 -1.37
N SER A 271 -27.24 12.66 -0.99
CA SER A 271 -26.23 12.23 -0.02
C SER A 271 -24.86 12.84 -0.39
N PRO A 272 -24.06 13.28 0.59
CA PRO A 272 -22.73 13.80 0.28
C PRO A 272 -21.93 12.69 -0.41
N ARG A 273 -21.53 12.94 -1.67
CA ARG A 273 -20.73 12.01 -2.47
C ARG A 273 -19.41 11.78 -1.75
N VAL A 274 -19.06 10.52 -1.48
CA VAL A 274 -17.83 10.18 -0.78
C VAL A 274 -16.66 10.37 -1.74
N ARG A 275 -15.66 11.15 -1.33
CA ARG A 275 -14.31 11.14 -1.91
C ARG A 275 -13.40 10.44 -0.91
N GLY A 276 -13.03 9.20 -1.22
CA GLY A 276 -12.30 8.32 -0.32
C GLY A 276 -10.91 7.97 -0.85
N VAL A 277 -10.48 6.75 -0.55
CA VAL A 277 -9.12 6.25 -0.86
C VAL A 277 -8.89 6.13 -2.36
N PHE A 278 -9.92 5.96 -3.19
CA PHE A 278 -9.76 5.77 -4.62
C PHE A 278 -10.18 6.99 -5.46
N SER A 279 -10.36 8.14 -4.82
CA SER A 279 -10.69 9.37 -5.53
C SER A 279 -9.48 9.93 -6.29
N VAL A 280 -9.75 10.49 -7.47
CA VAL A 280 -8.72 11.19 -8.26
C VAL A 280 -8.69 12.66 -7.82
N PRO A 281 -7.55 13.25 -7.42
CA PRO A 281 -7.53 14.63 -6.93
C PRO A 281 -7.99 15.65 -8.00
N ALA A 282 -7.64 15.42 -9.27
CA ALA A 282 -8.07 16.25 -10.40
C ALA A 282 -9.52 16.01 -10.87
N LEU A 283 -10.32 15.21 -10.15
CA LEU A 283 -11.71 14.94 -10.50
C LEU A 283 -12.52 16.23 -10.54
N THR A 284 -13.18 16.50 -11.67
CA THR A 284 -14.01 17.70 -11.83
C THR A 284 -15.32 17.59 -11.04
N ASP A 285 -15.93 18.72 -10.70
CA ASP A 285 -17.19 18.72 -9.98
C ASP A 285 -18.30 18.10 -10.82
N GLY A 286 -18.87 17.00 -10.32
CA GLY A 286 -19.95 16.26 -10.97
C GLY A 286 -19.52 14.92 -11.55
N GLU A 287 -18.22 14.70 -11.77
CA GLU A 287 -17.69 13.42 -12.20
C GLU A 287 -17.93 12.31 -11.17
N GLU A 288 -18.06 11.10 -11.69
CA GLU A 288 -18.27 9.91 -10.88
C GLU A 288 -16.97 9.51 -10.16
N CYS A 289 -17.09 9.21 -8.87
CA CYS A 289 -15.96 8.81 -8.03
C CYS A 289 -16.02 7.30 -7.79
N LEU A 290 -14.87 6.61 -7.92
CA LEU A 290 -14.80 5.16 -7.80
C LEU A 290 -15.27 4.68 -6.42
N ASP A 291 -15.01 5.42 -5.34
CA ASP A 291 -15.49 5.04 -4.01
C ASP A 291 -17.02 4.87 -3.96
N ASN A 292 -17.78 5.71 -4.68
CA ASN A 292 -19.24 5.59 -4.72
C ASN A 292 -19.69 4.40 -5.59
N LEU A 293 -19.01 4.15 -6.72
CA LEU A 293 -19.26 2.97 -7.54
C LEU A 293 -19.03 1.67 -6.77
N MET A 294 -17.96 1.61 -5.97
CA MET A 294 -17.65 0.47 -5.11
C MET A 294 -18.72 0.24 -4.04
N LEU A 295 -19.20 1.32 -3.41
CA LEU A 295 -20.29 1.22 -2.43
C LEU A 295 -21.59 0.72 -3.05
N ASP A 296 -21.92 1.19 -4.26
CA ASP A 296 -23.11 0.73 -5.00
C ASP A 296 -22.97 -0.73 -5.44
N LEU A 297 -21.77 -1.15 -5.85
CA LEU A 297 -21.45 -2.54 -6.17
C LEU A 297 -21.67 -3.45 -4.96
N ASP A 298 -21.21 -3.05 -3.78
CA ASP A 298 -21.38 -3.83 -2.55
C ASP A 298 -22.84 -4.06 -2.19
N VAL A 299 -23.66 -3.00 -2.30
CA VAL A 299 -25.10 -3.07 -2.06
C VAL A 299 -25.79 -3.99 -3.07
N LEU A 300 -25.47 -3.85 -4.36
CA LEU A 300 -26.05 -4.71 -5.40
C LEU A 300 -25.61 -6.16 -5.26
N ARG A 301 -24.33 -6.41 -4.97
CA ARG A 301 -23.81 -7.77 -4.75
C ARG A 301 -24.48 -8.43 -3.54
N THR A 302 -24.66 -7.70 -2.44
CA THR A 302 -25.37 -8.23 -1.26
C THR A 302 -26.81 -8.61 -1.59
N ARG A 303 -27.52 -7.77 -2.35
CA ARG A 303 -28.88 -8.06 -2.83
C ARG A 303 -28.90 -9.27 -3.77
N PHE A 304 -27.93 -9.36 -4.67
CA PHE A 304 -27.79 -10.46 -5.61
C PHE A 304 -27.62 -11.81 -4.90
N LEU A 305 -26.66 -11.91 -3.97
CA LEU A 305 -26.44 -13.14 -3.19
C LEU A 305 -27.68 -13.56 -2.38
N ALA A 306 -28.45 -12.60 -1.85
CA ALA A 306 -29.71 -12.88 -1.15
C ALA A 306 -30.81 -13.38 -2.10
N SER A 307 -30.88 -12.85 -3.32
CA SER A 307 -31.79 -13.32 -4.37
C SER A 307 -31.47 -14.72 -4.85
N THR A 308 -30.19 -15.07 -5.04
CA THR A 308 -29.76 -16.43 -5.41
C THR A 308 -30.15 -17.45 -4.35
N THR A 309 -30.10 -17.07 -3.07
CA THR A 309 -30.53 -17.93 -1.96
C THR A 309 -32.04 -18.15 -1.93
N THR A 310 -32.82 -17.15 -2.35
CA THR A 310 -34.29 -17.17 -2.28
C THR A 310 -34.96 -17.55 -3.61
N MET A 311 -34.18 -17.86 -4.66
CA MET A 311 -34.65 -18.21 -6.02
C MET A 311 -35.64 -17.18 -6.60
N ASN A 312 -35.46 -15.90 -6.26
CA ASN A 312 -36.30 -14.80 -6.69
C ASN A 312 -35.46 -13.74 -7.41
N SER A 313 -35.24 -13.93 -8.71
CA SER A 313 -34.60 -12.92 -9.57
C SER A 313 -35.60 -11.82 -9.92
N SER A 314 -35.39 -10.61 -9.40
CA SER A 314 -36.21 -9.45 -9.72
C SER A 314 -35.65 -8.72 -10.96
N PRO A 315 -36.49 -8.30 -11.92
CA PRO A 315 -36.05 -7.49 -13.07
C PRO A 315 -35.39 -6.17 -12.65
N ASP A 316 -35.74 -5.62 -11.49
CA ASP A 316 -35.13 -4.41 -10.94
C ASP A 316 -33.65 -4.63 -10.56
N LEU A 317 -33.30 -5.85 -10.11
CA LEU A 317 -31.92 -6.19 -9.75
C LEU A 317 -31.04 -6.23 -11.00
N GLN A 318 -31.52 -6.86 -12.06
CA GLN A 318 -30.83 -6.91 -13.35
C GLN A 318 -30.61 -5.51 -13.93
N HIS A 319 -31.66 -4.68 -13.97
CA HIS A 319 -31.53 -3.28 -14.41
C HIS A 319 -30.51 -2.52 -13.56
N GLY A 320 -30.48 -2.75 -12.25
CA GLY A 320 -29.49 -2.16 -11.36
C GLY A 320 -28.05 -2.57 -11.70
N ILE A 321 -27.80 -3.86 -11.98
CA ILE A 321 -26.48 -4.38 -12.34
C ILE A 321 -26.02 -3.81 -13.69
N LEU A 322 -26.89 -3.81 -14.70
CA LEU A 322 -26.60 -3.20 -16.02
C LEU A 322 -26.33 -1.70 -15.91
N ALA A 323 -27.14 -0.97 -15.15
CA ALA A 323 -26.93 0.46 -14.92
C ALA A 323 -25.60 0.72 -14.21
N LEU A 324 -25.20 -0.13 -13.26
CA LEU A 324 -23.91 -0.02 -12.59
C LEU A 324 -22.75 -0.32 -13.57
N HIS A 325 -22.87 -1.35 -14.41
CA HIS A 325 -21.88 -1.64 -15.46
C HIS A 325 -21.62 -0.41 -16.34
N GLN A 326 -22.69 0.22 -16.86
CA GLN A 326 -22.59 1.43 -17.69
C GLN A 326 -21.97 2.62 -16.96
N ARG A 327 -22.15 2.72 -15.63
CA ARG A 327 -21.50 3.75 -14.83
C ARG A 327 -20.01 3.51 -14.70
N PHE A 328 -19.56 2.27 -14.50
CA PHE A 328 -18.14 1.91 -14.55
C PHE A 328 -17.52 2.20 -15.93
N SER A 329 -18.18 1.85 -17.03
CA SER A 329 -17.67 2.17 -18.38
C SER A 329 -17.56 3.68 -18.64
N ARG A 330 -18.53 4.47 -18.16
CA ARG A 330 -18.44 5.94 -18.25
C ARG A 330 -17.34 6.51 -17.37
N TRP A 331 -17.10 5.91 -16.21
CA TRP A 331 -15.99 6.31 -15.34
C TRP A 331 -14.65 6.11 -16.05
N ASP A 332 -14.47 4.96 -16.70
CA ASP A 332 -13.28 4.61 -17.49
C ASP A 332 -13.00 5.66 -18.58
N SER A 333 -13.98 5.91 -19.46
CA SER A 333 -13.80 6.84 -20.60
C SER A 333 -13.71 8.32 -20.22
N SER A 334 -13.99 8.70 -18.97
CA SER A 334 -13.97 10.10 -18.51
C SER A 334 -12.66 10.51 -17.81
N ARG A 335 -11.67 9.60 -17.70
CA ARG A 335 -10.42 9.90 -17.00
C ARG A 335 -9.55 10.88 -17.78
N CYS A 336 -8.84 11.75 -17.06
CA CYS A 336 -7.91 12.70 -17.66
C CYS A 336 -6.66 11.98 -18.20
N GLN A 337 -6.03 12.55 -19.23
CA GLN A 337 -4.92 11.92 -19.97
C GLN A 337 -3.76 11.45 -19.07
N GLY A 338 -3.44 12.19 -18.00
CA GLY A 338 -2.37 11.81 -17.07
C GLY A 338 -2.71 10.66 -16.12
N PHE A 339 -3.98 10.25 -16.06
CA PHE A 339 -4.47 9.16 -15.22
C PHE A 339 -4.76 7.88 -16.02
N VAL A 340 -4.99 7.99 -17.32
CA VAL A 340 -5.25 6.85 -18.21
C VAL A 340 -3.97 6.01 -18.40
N PRO A 341 -4.06 4.67 -18.43
CA PRO A 341 -2.92 3.81 -18.76
C PRO A 341 -2.32 4.16 -20.12
N THR A 342 -1.03 3.95 -20.27
CA THR A 342 -0.35 4.02 -21.57
C THR A 342 0.06 2.61 -21.97
N THR A 343 -0.47 2.12 -23.09
CA THR A 343 -0.07 0.81 -23.61
C THR A 343 1.37 0.86 -24.13
N VAL A 344 2.22 -0.01 -23.59
CA VAL A 344 3.65 -0.14 -23.92
C VAL A 344 3.97 -1.41 -24.72
N GLY A 345 3.02 -2.32 -24.82
CA GLY A 345 3.19 -3.56 -25.56
C GLY A 345 1.92 -4.40 -25.63
N HIS A 346 2.08 -5.60 -26.17
CA HIS A 346 1.00 -6.57 -26.31
C HIS A 346 1.56 -7.99 -26.10
N VAL A 347 0.82 -8.81 -25.37
CA VAL A 347 1.10 -10.25 -25.21
C VAL A 347 0.23 -10.99 -26.20
N THR A 348 0.86 -11.64 -27.19
CA THR A 348 0.14 -12.44 -28.18
C THR A 348 -0.33 -13.76 -27.58
N GLN A 349 -1.55 -14.17 -27.94
CA GLN A 349 -2.05 -15.51 -27.64
C GLN A 349 -1.34 -16.53 -28.55
N LEU A 350 -0.51 -17.41 -27.99
CA LEU A 350 -0.12 -18.63 -28.71
C LEU A 350 -1.32 -19.58 -28.72
N GLU A 351 -1.71 -20.03 -29.92
CA GLU A 351 -2.90 -20.85 -30.22
C GLU A 351 -2.97 -22.20 -29.45
N SER A 352 -1.96 -22.58 -28.66
CA SER A 352 -1.78 -23.94 -28.18
C SER A 352 -1.77 -24.16 -26.66
N THR A 353 -1.99 -23.15 -25.83
CA THR A 353 -2.03 -23.36 -24.36
C THR A 353 -3.32 -22.86 -23.73
N SER A 354 -4.22 -23.81 -23.44
CA SER A 354 -5.39 -23.59 -22.57
C SER A 354 -5.03 -23.31 -21.11
N ASN A 355 -3.75 -23.45 -20.75
CA ASN A 355 -3.22 -23.15 -19.43
C ASN A 355 -2.26 -21.96 -19.53
N PHE A 356 -2.77 -20.77 -19.22
CA PHE A 356 -1.92 -19.60 -19.06
C PHE A 356 -1.21 -19.66 -17.70
N ALA A 357 0.10 -19.36 -17.67
CA ALA A 357 0.82 -19.19 -16.41
C ALA A 357 0.35 -17.89 -15.73
N ALA A 358 0.08 -17.93 -14.42
CA ALA A 358 -0.36 -16.76 -13.65
C ALA A 358 0.53 -15.54 -13.94
N GLY A 359 -0.09 -14.45 -14.41
CA GLY A 359 0.59 -13.20 -14.78
C GLY A 359 0.99 -13.07 -16.25
N CYS A 360 0.53 -13.95 -17.13
CA CYS A 360 0.77 -13.85 -18.58
C CYS A 360 -0.54 -14.00 -19.36
N TRP A 361 -1.39 -12.98 -19.30
CA TRP A 361 -2.63 -12.96 -20.08
C TRP A 361 -2.42 -12.29 -21.43
N PRO A 362 -3.02 -12.83 -22.51
CA PRO A 362 -3.03 -12.16 -23.80
C PRO A 362 -3.71 -10.80 -23.71
N GLY A 363 -3.22 -9.83 -24.49
CA GLY A 363 -3.78 -8.49 -24.55
C GLY A 363 -2.75 -7.39 -24.31
N HIS A 364 -3.26 -6.19 -24.02
CA HIS A 364 -2.45 -4.99 -23.82
C HIS A 364 -1.60 -5.06 -22.55
N VAL A 365 -0.35 -4.60 -22.68
CA VAL A 365 0.53 -4.36 -21.54
C VAL A 365 0.57 -2.86 -21.31
N ASP A 366 0.07 -2.42 -20.16
CA ASP A 366 -0.04 -1.02 -19.80
C ASP A 366 1.02 -0.59 -18.78
N THR A 367 1.48 0.65 -18.90
CA THR A 367 2.19 1.36 -17.84
C THR A 367 1.27 2.41 -17.21
N TYR A 368 1.52 2.69 -15.94
CA TYR A 368 0.79 3.65 -15.13
C TYR A 368 1.71 4.73 -14.62
N PHE A 369 1.13 5.87 -14.24
CA PHE A 369 1.87 6.97 -13.63
C PHE A 369 2.59 6.55 -12.33
N ASP A 370 1.89 5.86 -11.45
CA ASP A 370 2.44 5.26 -10.24
C ASP A 370 1.62 4.03 -9.78
N PHE A 371 2.06 3.40 -8.70
CA PHE A 371 1.38 2.23 -8.13
C PHE A 371 -0.02 2.54 -7.58
N TYR A 372 -0.32 3.78 -7.22
CA TYR A 372 -1.65 4.17 -6.75
C TYR A 372 -2.63 4.16 -7.92
N VAL A 373 -2.26 4.84 -9.02
CA VAL A 373 -3.06 4.88 -10.25
C VAL A 373 -3.27 3.46 -10.78
N ALA A 374 -2.22 2.64 -10.83
CA ALA A 374 -2.33 1.22 -11.20
C ALA A 374 -3.30 0.47 -10.30
N GLY A 375 -3.23 0.66 -8.98
CA GLY A 375 -4.13 0.05 -8.01
C GLY A 375 -5.60 0.45 -8.24
N VAL A 376 -5.87 1.73 -8.50
CA VAL A 376 -7.21 2.23 -8.80
C VAL A 376 -7.78 1.57 -10.06
N TRP A 377 -7.00 1.50 -11.15
CA TRP A 377 -7.43 0.82 -12.38
C TRP A 377 -7.67 -0.69 -12.18
N ASN A 378 -6.83 -1.34 -11.38
CA ASN A 378 -7.03 -2.76 -11.06
C ASN A 378 -8.33 -3.00 -10.28
N ILE A 379 -8.69 -2.09 -9.37
CA ILE A 379 -9.96 -2.16 -8.65
C ILE A 379 -11.14 -2.01 -9.61
N VAL A 380 -11.08 -1.06 -10.55
CA VAL A 380 -12.13 -0.85 -11.57
C VAL A 380 -12.35 -2.11 -12.39
N ARG A 381 -11.26 -2.71 -12.91
CA ARG A 381 -11.32 -3.93 -13.73
C ARG A 381 -11.85 -5.10 -12.93
N MET A 382 -11.38 -5.29 -11.70
CA MET A 382 -11.89 -6.33 -10.80
C MET A 382 -13.39 -6.16 -10.52
N SER A 383 -13.86 -4.93 -10.33
CA SER A 383 -15.27 -4.62 -10.13
C SER A 383 -16.12 -4.90 -11.36
N GLN A 384 -15.64 -4.57 -12.56
CA GLN A 384 -16.32 -4.92 -13.81
C GLN A 384 -16.42 -6.44 -13.99
N LEU A 385 -15.36 -7.20 -13.66
CA LEU A 385 -15.40 -8.66 -13.70
C LEU A 385 -16.47 -9.23 -12.75
N ILE A 386 -16.57 -8.70 -11.52
CA ILE A 386 -17.63 -9.09 -10.57
C ILE A 386 -19.02 -8.78 -11.13
N ILE A 387 -19.20 -7.65 -11.82
CA ILE A 387 -20.48 -7.27 -12.42
C ILE A 387 -20.83 -8.21 -13.57
N ILE A 388 -19.87 -8.54 -14.44
CA ILE A 388 -20.06 -9.45 -15.57
C ILE A 388 -20.40 -10.86 -15.06
N ASP A 389 -19.72 -11.33 -14.02
CA ASP A 389 -20.00 -12.61 -13.36
C ASP A 389 -21.46 -12.68 -12.87
N MET A 390 -21.94 -11.64 -12.16
CA MET A 390 -23.34 -11.55 -11.74
C MET A 390 -24.32 -11.51 -12.92
N LEU A 391 -23.96 -10.88 -14.04
CA LEU A 391 -24.80 -10.85 -15.24
C LEU A 391 -24.88 -12.22 -15.90
N ASN A 392 -23.76 -12.94 -15.99
CA ASN A 392 -23.71 -14.30 -16.54
C ASN A 392 -24.56 -15.26 -15.70
N GLU A 393 -24.46 -15.22 -14.37
CA GLU A 393 -25.29 -16.04 -13.49
C GLU A 393 -26.80 -15.77 -13.65
N LEU A 394 -27.19 -14.51 -13.90
CA LEU A 394 -28.59 -14.15 -14.17
C LEU A 394 -29.07 -14.67 -15.54
N SER A 395 -28.20 -14.62 -16.55
CA SER A 395 -28.47 -15.13 -17.90
C SER A 395 -28.66 -16.65 -17.90
N ASP A 396 -27.78 -17.38 -17.21
CA ASP A 396 -27.90 -18.84 -17.08
C ASP A 396 -29.20 -19.26 -16.38
N SER A 397 -29.69 -18.41 -15.47
CA SER A 397 -30.94 -18.64 -14.74
C SER A 397 -32.20 -18.27 -15.54
N ASN A 398 -32.08 -17.55 -16.66
CA ASN A 398 -33.19 -17.08 -17.49
C ASN A 398 -32.80 -17.10 -18.99
N PRO A 399 -32.94 -18.26 -19.68
CA PRO A 399 -32.44 -18.44 -21.05
C PRO A 399 -33.18 -17.63 -22.14
N ASP A 400 -34.35 -17.05 -21.83
CA ASP A 400 -35.08 -16.14 -22.73
C ASP A 400 -34.57 -14.68 -22.64
N MET A 401 -33.52 -14.43 -21.86
CA MET A 401 -32.93 -13.11 -21.66
C MET A 401 -31.92 -12.79 -22.77
N GLU A 402 -32.25 -11.83 -23.62
CA GLU A 402 -31.25 -11.19 -24.50
C GLU A 402 -30.27 -10.38 -23.62
N MET A 403 -29.04 -10.87 -23.52
CA MET A 403 -27.94 -10.09 -22.95
C MET A 403 -27.68 -8.87 -23.83
N PRO A 404 -27.55 -7.64 -23.28
CA PRO A 404 -27.30 -6.45 -24.09
C PRO A 404 -25.91 -6.40 -24.75
N PHE A 405 -25.09 -7.44 -24.59
CA PHE A 405 -23.68 -7.42 -24.93
C PHE A 405 -23.27 -8.68 -25.70
N ASP A 406 -22.79 -8.48 -26.93
CA ASP A 406 -21.59 -9.18 -27.39
C ASP A 406 -20.44 -8.67 -26.49
N TYR A 407 -20.17 -9.35 -25.38
CA TYR A 407 -18.89 -9.18 -24.70
C TYR A 407 -17.84 -9.92 -25.53
N THR A 408 -17.35 -9.28 -26.60
CA THR A 408 -15.98 -9.54 -27.02
C THR A 408 -15.10 -8.87 -25.97
N PRO A 409 -14.29 -9.60 -25.18
CA PRO A 409 -13.15 -8.95 -24.55
C PRO A 409 -12.42 -8.18 -25.65
N ASP A 410 -11.93 -6.96 -25.36
CA ASP A 410 -11.09 -6.16 -26.26
C ASP A 410 -9.79 -6.93 -26.57
N ILE A 411 -9.91 -7.97 -27.38
CA ILE A 411 -8.83 -8.73 -27.99
C ILE A 411 -8.73 -8.33 -29.46
N ASP A 412 -9.83 -7.88 -30.09
CA ASP A 412 -9.82 -7.50 -31.51
C ASP A 412 -10.88 -6.44 -31.83
N ARG A 413 -10.59 -5.15 -31.63
CA ARG A 413 -11.27 -4.10 -32.40
C ARG A 413 -10.45 -2.80 -32.47
N GLU A 414 -9.99 -2.52 -33.71
CA GLU A 414 -9.14 -1.38 -34.13
C GLU A 414 -7.69 -1.55 -33.66
N TYR A 415 -6.66 -1.80 -34.49
CA TYR A 415 -6.22 -1.06 -35.66
C TYR A 415 -5.42 -1.96 -36.61
N PHE A 416 -6.02 -2.36 -37.72
CA PHE A 416 -5.28 -2.36 -38.99
C PHE A 416 -5.31 -0.91 -39.48
N GLU A 417 -4.18 -0.39 -39.94
CA GLU A 417 -3.98 0.97 -40.48
C GLU A 417 -3.67 2.08 -39.45
N SER A 418 -2.43 2.13 -38.98
CA SER A 418 -1.51 3.22 -39.37
C SER A 418 -0.16 3.03 -38.69
N GLY A 419 0.77 2.43 -39.43
CA GLY A 419 2.18 2.43 -39.06
C GLY A 419 2.72 3.84 -39.05
N LYS A 420 3.07 4.33 -37.86
CA LYS A 420 4.19 5.26 -37.67
C LYS A 420 4.94 4.84 -36.42
N GLU A 421 6.04 4.13 -36.65
CA GLU A 421 7.12 3.97 -35.69
C GLU A 421 7.53 5.35 -35.18
N GLN A 422 7.44 5.55 -33.88
CA GLN A 422 8.12 6.65 -33.22
C GLN A 422 9.03 6.03 -32.17
N GLU A 423 10.32 5.93 -32.52
CA GLU A 423 11.41 5.57 -31.63
C GLU A 423 11.42 6.52 -30.42
N ALA A 424 11.23 5.99 -29.22
CA ALA A 424 11.69 6.63 -28.00
C ALA A 424 11.83 5.63 -26.84
N GLY A 425 13.08 5.42 -26.42
CA GLY A 425 13.47 5.19 -25.02
C GLY A 425 12.95 3.92 -24.34
N GLN A 426 13.72 2.84 -24.45
CA GLN A 426 13.61 1.66 -23.60
C GLN A 426 13.67 2.01 -22.09
N ASP A 427 12.97 1.18 -21.32
CA ASP A 427 12.93 1.08 -19.84
C ASP A 427 11.67 1.66 -19.16
N ALA A 428 10.53 0.98 -19.36
CA ALA A 428 9.28 1.18 -18.62
C ALA A 428 8.91 -0.07 -17.79
N VAL A 429 8.30 0.17 -16.62
CA VAL A 429 7.84 -0.89 -15.70
C VAL A 429 6.59 -1.54 -16.29
N SER A 430 6.74 -2.78 -16.75
CA SER A 430 5.67 -3.63 -17.26
C SER A 430 4.94 -4.28 -16.09
N ILE A 431 3.64 -4.00 -15.94
CA ILE A 431 2.75 -4.83 -15.12
C ILE A 431 1.80 -5.51 -16.09
N CYS A 432 2.04 -6.80 -16.35
CA CYS A 432 1.06 -7.64 -17.03
C CYS A 432 -0.01 -8.02 -15.99
N VAL A 433 -1.28 -7.73 -16.28
CA VAL A 433 -2.41 -8.34 -15.56
C VAL A 433 -2.85 -9.53 -16.36
#